data_AF-A0A413QT69-F1
#
_entry.id   AF-A0A413QT69-F1
#
_cell.length_a   1.000
_cell.length_b   1.000
_cell.length_c   1.000
_cell.angle_alpha   90.00
_cell.angle_beta   90.00
_cell.angle_gamma   90.00
#
_symmetry.space_group_name_H-M   'P 1'
#
loop_
_entity.id
_entity.type
_entity.pdbx_description
1 polymer ?
#
loop_
_entity_poly.entity_id
_entity_poly.type
_entity_poly.pdbx_seq_one_letter_code
_entity_poly.pdbx_strand_id
1 'polypeptide(L)'
;MITFISDALFILYIFAFFVVAISFYKYVRTKKGRRKNIAIILIGVVYLMFYSYDSILVEPIQCNRIAVSDAEGLSEKEIVNKILIHEFDHYKSERLFTKNKIFDYTINRIDGPIKIRDSDGMDKNYYDISYSVKTIDPAWIAGNGKNEGLWVNNKSGFFVLIKNDNQYILKHVGGL
;
A
#
# COMPACT_ATOMS: atom_id res chain seq x y z
N MET A 1 -14.09 -6.29 0.14
CA MET A 1 -13.89 -6.16 -1.33
C MET A 1 -12.55 -6.74 -1.77
N ILE A 2 -11.42 -6.35 -1.15
CA ILE A 2 -10.10 -6.94 -1.44
C ILE A 2 -10.04 -8.45 -1.11
N THR A 3 -10.60 -8.88 0.02
CA THR A 3 -10.73 -10.32 0.33
C THR A 3 -11.51 -11.08 -0.74
N PHE A 4 -12.65 -10.55 -1.18
CA PHE A 4 -13.44 -11.13 -2.27
C PHE A 4 -12.68 -11.17 -3.62
N ILE A 5 -11.89 -10.14 -3.93
CA ILE A 5 -11.05 -10.09 -5.13
C ILE A 5 -9.92 -11.13 -5.04
N SER A 6 -9.29 -11.26 -3.87
CA SER A 6 -8.28 -12.28 -3.58
C SER A 6 -8.85 -13.70 -3.73
N ASP A 7 -10.03 -13.95 -3.16
CA ASP A 7 -10.72 -15.24 -3.25
C ASP A 7 -11.11 -15.57 -4.71
N ALA A 8 -11.58 -14.58 -5.47
CA ALA A 8 -11.89 -14.74 -6.89
C ALA A 8 -10.63 -15.02 -7.73
N LEU A 9 -9.52 -14.33 -7.46
CA LEU A 9 -8.23 -14.56 -8.13
C LEU A 9 -7.64 -15.94 -7.78
N PHE A 10 -7.84 -16.41 -6.56
CA PHE A 10 -7.45 -17.75 -6.14
C PHE A 10 -8.25 -18.83 -6.90
N ILE A 11 -9.56 -18.66 -7.04
CA ILE A 11 -10.39 -19.57 -7.86
C ILE A 11 -9.93 -19.53 -9.33
N LEU A 12 -9.65 -18.34 -9.87
CA LEU A 12 -9.16 -18.18 -11.23
C LEU A 12 -7.78 -18.82 -11.42
N TYR A 13 -6.94 -18.80 -10.39
CA TYR A 13 -5.65 -19.50 -10.36
C TYR A 13 -5.80 -21.01 -10.44
N ILE A 14 -6.69 -21.59 -9.64
CA ILE A 14 -7.00 -23.02 -9.71
C ILE A 14 -7.49 -23.39 -11.12
N PHE A 15 -8.41 -22.59 -11.67
CA PHE A 15 -8.93 -22.82 -13.01
C PHE A 15 -7.86 -22.72 -14.11
N ALA A 16 -7.02 -21.68 -14.06
CA ALA A 16 -5.91 -21.49 -14.99
C ALA A 16 -4.92 -22.66 -14.94
N PHE A 17 -4.59 -23.15 -13.74
CA PHE A 17 -3.75 -24.32 -13.56
C PHE A 17 -4.34 -25.57 -14.26
N PHE A 18 -5.63 -25.84 -14.09
CA PHE A 18 -6.29 -26.96 -14.78
C PHE A 18 -6.27 -26.81 -16.30
N VAL A 19 -6.53 -25.61 -16.82
CA VAL A 19 -6.50 -25.34 -18.27
C VAL A 19 -5.10 -25.55 -18.85
N VAL A 20 -4.05 -25.12 -18.14
CA VAL A 20 -2.65 -25.37 -18.53
C VAL A 20 -2.35 -26.86 -18.52
N ALA A 21 -2.70 -27.57 -17.45
CA ALA A 21 -2.44 -29.01 -17.30
C ALA A 21 -3.12 -29.84 -18.42
N ILE A 22 -4.39 -29.55 -18.73
CA ILE A 22 -5.13 -30.22 -19.81
C ILE A 22 -4.51 -29.90 -21.18
N SER A 23 -4.11 -28.64 -21.40
CA SER A 23 -3.50 -28.22 -22.67
C SER A 23 -2.13 -28.85 -22.87
N PHE A 24 -1.33 -28.94 -21.80
CA PHE A 24 -0.04 -29.63 -21.79
C PHE A 24 -0.21 -31.14 -22.03
N TYR A 25 -1.14 -31.79 -21.34
CA TYR A 25 -1.47 -33.20 -21.57
C TYR A 25 -1.84 -33.47 -23.04
N LYS A 26 -2.71 -32.63 -23.64
CA LYS A 26 -3.08 -32.74 -25.06
C LYS A 26 -1.88 -32.52 -25.98
N TYR A 27 -1.00 -31.57 -25.65
CA TYR A 27 0.22 -31.30 -26.40
C TYR A 27 1.15 -32.53 -26.43
N VAL A 28 1.41 -33.13 -25.26
CA VAL A 28 2.25 -34.34 -25.13
C VAL A 28 1.61 -35.54 -25.84
N ARG A 29 0.30 -35.80 -25.62
CA ARG A 29 -0.40 -36.97 -26.17
C ARG A 29 -0.51 -36.93 -27.70
N THR A 30 -0.78 -35.76 -28.28
CA THR A 30 -1.01 -35.67 -29.73
C THR A 30 0.26 -35.48 -30.54
N LYS A 31 1.41 -35.18 -29.88
CA LYS A 31 2.69 -34.75 -30.50
C LYS A 31 2.53 -33.66 -31.58
N LYS A 32 1.38 -32.98 -31.63
CA LYS A 32 1.01 -32.03 -32.68
C LYS A 32 0.89 -30.67 -32.02
N GLY A 33 1.98 -29.91 -32.10
CA GLY A 33 2.08 -28.56 -31.57
C GLY A 33 1.22 -27.57 -32.34
N ARG A 34 -0.09 -27.52 -32.05
CA ARG A 34 -0.92 -26.41 -32.50
C ARG A 34 -0.49 -25.16 -31.74
N ARG A 35 -0.16 -24.08 -32.47
CA ARG A 35 0.24 -22.78 -31.91
C ARG A 35 -0.69 -22.29 -30.79
N LYS A 36 -1.99 -22.56 -30.92
CA LYS A 36 -3.02 -22.28 -29.88
C LYS A 36 -2.72 -22.94 -28.53
N ASN A 37 -2.29 -24.21 -28.51
CA ASN A 37 -2.01 -24.92 -27.26
C ASN A 37 -0.74 -24.36 -26.59
N ILE A 38 0.28 -24.02 -27.38
CA ILE A 38 1.51 -23.39 -26.88
C ILE A 38 1.20 -22.01 -26.28
N ALA A 39 0.39 -21.20 -26.96
CA ALA A 39 -0.03 -19.89 -26.45
C ALA A 39 -0.79 -19.99 -25.12
N ILE A 40 -1.72 -20.95 -24.99
CA ILE A 40 -2.46 -21.16 -23.74
C ILE A 40 -1.53 -21.54 -22.58
N ILE A 41 -0.57 -22.44 -22.83
CA ILE A 41 0.42 -22.83 -21.83
C ILE A 41 1.27 -21.63 -21.40
N LEU A 42 1.76 -20.83 -22.34
CA LEU A 42 2.56 -19.63 -22.04
C LEU A 42 1.78 -18.61 -21.20
N ILE A 43 0.54 -18.28 -21.59
CA ILE A 43 -0.33 -17.36 -20.84
C ILE A 43 -0.54 -17.87 -19.41
N GLY A 44 -0.84 -19.16 -19.26
CA GLY A 44 -1.08 -19.74 -17.95
C GLY A 44 0.18 -19.81 -17.08
N VAL A 45 1.36 -20.07 -17.65
CA VAL A 45 2.64 -20.02 -16.92
C VAL A 45 2.92 -18.60 -16.44
N VAL A 46 2.73 -17.58 -17.27
CA VAL A 46 2.89 -16.17 -16.88
C VAL A 46 1.92 -15.80 -15.76
N TYR A 47 0.66 -16.23 -15.86
CA TYR A 47 -0.34 -16.01 -14.81
C TYR A 47 0.05 -16.69 -13.49
N LEU A 48 0.53 -17.94 -13.54
CA LEU A 48 1.01 -18.68 -12.38
C LEU A 48 2.19 -17.96 -11.71
N MET A 49 3.19 -17.53 -12.49
CA MET A 49 4.33 -16.77 -11.97
C MET A 49 3.88 -15.47 -11.29
N PHE A 50 2.97 -14.74 -11.92
CA PHE A 50 2.42 -13.50 -11.37
C PHE A 50 1.67 -13.73 -10.05
N TYR A 51 0.78 -14.72 -10.01
CA TYR A 51 0.00 -15.02 -8.81
C TYR A 51 0.87 -15.52 -7.65
N SER A 52 1.85 -16.39 -7.94
CA SER A 52 2.80 -16.87 -6.94
C SER A 52 3.66 -15.73 -6.39
N TYR A 53 4.08 -14.80 -7.24
CA TYR A 53 4.78 -13.59 -6.78
C TYR A 53 3.90 -12.76 -5.85
N ASP A 54 2.64 -12.51 -6.21
CA ASP A 54 1.76 -11.63 -5.43
C ASP A 54 1.36 -12.24 -4.07
N SER A 55 1.17 -13.57 -4.02
CA SER A 55 0.65 -14.30 -2.85
C SER A 55 1.63 -14.46 -1.68
N ILE A 56 2.90 -14.07 -1.80
CA ILE A 56 3.87 -14.20 -0.70
C ILE A 56 3.49 -13.17 0.38
N LEU A 57 3.16 -13.64 1.58
CA LEU A 57 2.90 -12.77 2.74
C LEU A 57 4.15 -11.93 3.07
N VAL A 58 4.00 -10.62 3.07
CA VAL A 58 5.01 -9.66 3.53
C VAL A 58 4.63 -9.27 4.96
N GLU A 59 5.59 -9.34 5.89
CA GLU A 59 5.38 -8.91 7.26
C GLU A 59 5.10 -7.39 7.33
N PRO A 60 4.22 -6.93 8.25
CA PRO A 60 3.92 -5.52 8.38
C PRO A 60 5.15 -4.76 8.88
N ILE A 61 5.72 -3.92 8.02
CA ILE A 61 6.81 -3.02 8.37
C ILE A 61 6.22 -1.78 9.06
N GLN A 62 6.74 -1.43 10.23
CA GLN A 62 6.41 -0.16 10.90
C GLN A 62 7.07 1.01 10.17
N CYS A 63 6.35 1.61 9.22
CA CYS A 63 6.87 2.68 8.36
C CYS A 63 6.62 4.09 8.91
N ASN A 64 5.79 4.23 9.95
CA ASN A 64 5.42 5.49 10.57
C ASN A 64 6.46 6.02 11.58
N ARG A 65 7.72 5.63 11.43
CA ARG A 65 8.81 5.98 12.34
C ARG A 65 10.14 6.16 11.62
N ILE A 66 11.01 6.97 12.20
CA ILE A 66 12.43 7.10 11.80
C ILE A 66 13.32 7.09 13.05
N ALA A 67 14.57 6.62 12.91
CA ALA A 67 15.54 6.67 14.00
C ALA A 67 15.94 8.12 14.30
N VAL A 68 16.30 8.41 15.56
CA VAL A 68 16.78 9.75 15.96
C VAL A 68 18.06 10.13 15.21
N SER A 69 18.93 9.17 14.90
CA SER A 69 20.13 9.38 14.08
C SER A 69 19.79 9.86 12.66
N ASP A 70 18.71 9.33 12.07
CA ASP A 70 18.30 9.68 10.71
C ASP A 70 17.55 11.02 10.65
N ALA A 71 17.23 11.57 11.83
CA ALA A 71 16.54 12.83 12.05
C ALA A 71 17.50 13.96 12.50
N GLU A 72 18.79 13.66 12.68
CA GLU A 72 19.75 14.63 13.18
C GLU A 72 19.89 15.82 12.22
N GLY A 73 19.76 17.04 12.75
CA GLY A 73 19.79 18.28 11.97
C GLY A 73 18.51 18.62 11.21
N LEU A 74 17.47 17.78 11.25
CA LEU A 74 16.17 18.07 10.63
C LEU A 74 15.24 18.83 11.58
N SER A 75 14.46 19.76 11.03
CA SER A 75 13.31 20.34 11.73
C SER A 75 12.20 19.30 11.93
N GLU A 76 11.32 19.50 12.91
CA GLU A 76 10.22 18.57 13.14
C GLU A 76 9.29 18.40 11.93
N LYS A 77 9.05 19.49 11.17
CA LYS A 77 8.26 19.44 9.94
C LYS A 77 8.94 18.58 8.86
N GLU A 78 10.27 18.65 8.75
CA GLU A 78 11.04 17.78 7.84
C GLU A 78 11.02 16.33 8.30
N ILE A 79 11.09 16.08 9.60
CA ILE A 79 10.94 14.74 10.20
C ILE A 79 9.57 14.16 9.83
N VAL A 80 8.49 14.92 10.02
CA VAL A 80 7.12 14.51 9.64
C VAL A 80 7.05 14.20 8.15
N ASN A 81 7.57 15.09 7.30
CA ASN A 81 7.58 14.88 5.85
C ASN A 81 8.35 13.60 5.47
N LYS A 82 9.50 13.34 6.08
CA LYS A 82 10.32 12.15 5.84
C LYS A 82 9.61 10.87 6.25
N ILE A 83 8.92 10.87 7.40
CA ILE A 83 8.09 9.74 7.84
C ILE A 83 6.95 9.48 6.84
N LEU A 84 6.24 10.53 6.41
CA LEU A 84 5.13 10.39 5.44
C LEU A 84 5.61 9.86 4.09
N ILE A 85 6.73 10.37 3.57
CA ILE A 85 7.34 9.88 2.34
C ILE A 85 7.70 8.41 2.48
N HIS A 86 8.38 8.03 3.57
CA HIS A 86 8.75 6.64 3.81
C HIS A 86 7.53 5.71 3.88
N GLU A 87 6.46 6.13 4.58
CA GLU A 87 5.22 5.38 4.66
C GLU A 87 4.51 5.24 3.30
N PHE A 88 4.36 6.33 2.55
CA PHE A 88 3.71 6.28 1.25
C PHE A 88 4.55 5.56 0.18
N ASP A 89 5.87 5.70 0.20
CA ASP A 89 6.76 4.94 -0.68
C ASP A 89 6.69 3.46 -0.39
N HIS A 90 6.58 3.06 0.88
CA HIS A 90 6.33 1.67 1.25
C HIS A 90 5.03 1.17 0.61
N TYR A 91 3.90 1.83 0.85
CA TYR A 91 2.61 1.46 0.23
C TYR A 91 2.61 1.53 -1.30
N LYS A 92 3.44 2.41 -1.89
CA LYS A 92 3.62 2.52 -3.34
C LYS A 92 4.50 1.42 -3.89
N SER A 93 5.44 0.88 -3.12
CA SER A 93 6.31 -0.24 -3.51
C SER A 93 5.65 -1.62 -3.33
N GLU A 94 4.60 -1.69 -2.51
CA GLU A 94 3.86 -2.92 -2.24
C GLU A 94 3.29 -3.59 -3.50
N ARG A 95 2.93 -4.86 -3.40
CA ARG A 95 2.37 -5.60 -4.52
C ARG A 95 0.93 -5.20 -4.85
N LEU A 96 0.42 -5.67 -5.99
CA LEU A 96 -0.82 -5.15 -6.55
C LEU A 96 -2.02 -5.44 -5.65
N PHE A 97 -2.07 -6.62 -5.04
CA PHE A 97 -3.16 -7.03 -4.16
C PHE A 97 -2.82 -6.93 -2.66
N THR A 98 -1.70 -6.30 -2.29
CA THR A 98 -1.44 -5.99 -0.89
C THR A 98 -2.46 -4.97 -0.37
N LYS A 99 -2.91 -5.17 0.86
CA LYS A 99 -3.72 -4.17 1.57
C LYS A 99 -2.94 -2.86 1.71
N ASN A 100 -3.64 -1.74 1.62
CA ASN A 100 -3.13 -0.38 1.62
C ASN A 100 -2.26 -0.04 0.39
N LYS A 101 -2.27 -0.85 -0.67
CA LYS A 101 -1.57 -0.52 -1.92
C LYS A 101 -2.02 0.83 -2.46
N ILE A 102 -1.06 1.69 -2.78
CA ILE A 102 -1.26 2.89 -3.58
C ILE A 102 -0.43 2.81 -4.87
N PHE A 103 -0.89 3.50 -5.90
CA PHE A 103 -0.18 3.64 -7.18
C PHE A 103 0.64 4.91 -7.23
N ASP A 104 0.16 5.96 -6.56
CA ASP A 104 0.83 7.24 -6.49
C ASP A 104 0.30 8.08 -5.32
N TYR A 105 1.01 9.13 -4.94
CA TYR A 105 0.58 10.05 -3.89
C TYR A 105 1.12 11.46 -4.09
N THR A 106 0.45 12.40 -3.43
CA THR A 106 0.89 13.79 -3.28
C THR A 106 0.66 14.22 -1.84
N ILE A 107 1.69 14.77 -1.19
CA ILE A 107 1.52 15.46 0.10
C ILE A 107 1.14 16.90 -0.23
N ASN A 108 -0.12 17.28 0.05
CA ASN A 108 -0.64 18.59 -0.32
C ASN A 108 -0.23 19.67 0.69
N ARG A 109 -0.26 19.33 1.98
CA ARG A 109 -0.01 20.28 3.07
C ARG A 109 0.46 19.57 4.34
N ILE A 110 1.40 20.19 5.04
CA ILE A 110 1.80 19.83 6.40
C ILE A 110 1.82 21.14 7.21
N ASP A 111 0.79 21.34 8.02
CA ASP A 111 0.63 22.49 8.90
C ASP A 111 0.90 22.11 10.35
N GLY A 112 1.68 22.94 11.04
CA GLY A 112 2.11 22.70 12.41
C GLY A 112 3.58 23.08 12.64
N PRO A 113 4.10 22.85 13.85
CA PRO A 113 3.42 22.22 14.98
C PRO A 113 2.34 23.12 15.60
N ILE A 114 1.14 22.57 15.78
CA ILE A 114 0.08 23.16 16.60
C ILE A 114 0.31 22.65 18.02
N LYS A 115 0.76 23.54 18.90
CA LYS A 115 1.01 23.20 20.31
C LYS A 115 -0.30 23.25 21.08
N ILE A 116 -0.78 22.09 21.51
CA ILE A 116 -1.93 21.96 22.39
C ILE A 116 -1.42 21.35 23.69
N ARG A 117 -1.71 22.00 24.82
CA ARG A 117 -1.54 21.40 26.13
C ARG A 117 -2.63 20.36 26.31
N ASP A 118 -2.24 19.10 26.30
CA ASP A 118 -3.17 18.04 26.67
C ASP A 118 -3.44 18.07 28.18
N SER A 119 -4.52 17.39 28.58
CA SER A 119 -4.93 17.21 29.97
C SER A 119 -3.85 16.59 30.88
N ASP A 120 -2.86 15.92 30.26
CA ASP A 120 -1.70 15.32 30.90
C ASP A 120 -0.56 16.33 31.19
N GLY A 121 -0.71 17.59 30.77
CA GLY A 121 0.26 18.67 30.99
C GLY A 121 1.48 18.62 30.07
N MET A 122 1.52 17.69 29.10
CA MET A 122 2.60 17.59 28.12
C MET A 122 2.25 18.36 26.84
N ASP A 123 3.20 19.15 26.35
CA ASP A 123 3.08 19.80 25.04
C ASP A 123 3.21 18.73 23.95
N LYS A 124 2.10 18.47 23.23
CA LYS A 124 2.12 17.61 22.04
C LYS A 124 2.12 18.47 20.79
N ASN A 125 3.00 18.11 19.86
CA ASN A 125 3.12 18.77 18.57
C ASN A 125 2.18 18.08 17.58
N TYR A 126 1.03 18.70 17.37
CA TYR A 126 0.03 18.24 16.41
C TYR A 126 0.30 18.82 15.03
N TYR A 127 -0.01 18.03 14.01
CA TYR A 127 0.15 18.37 12.61
C TYR A 127 -1.16 18.11 11.87
N ASP A 128 -1.67 19.12 11.17
CA ASP A 128 -2.76 18.98 10.21
C ASP A 128 -2.14 18.68 8.85
N ILE A 129 -2.36 17.46 8.36
CA ILE A 129 -1.75 16.96 7.14
C ILE A 129 -2.86 16.68 6.13
N SER A 130 -2.68 17.22 4.92
CA SER A 130 -3.49 16.87 3.76
C SER A 130 -2.65 16.17 2.71
N TYR A 131 -3.18 15.09 2.15
CA TYR A 131 -2.55 14.29 1.12
C TYR A 131 -3.58 13.73 0.15
N SER A 132 -3.13 13.32 -1.02
CA SER A 132 -3.92 12.70 -2.07
C SER A 132 -3.26 11.37 -2.45
N VAL A 133 -4.05 10.33 -2.68
CA VAL A 133 -3.55 9.00 -3.05
C VAL A 133 -4.28 8.49 -4.28
N LYS A 134 -3.55 7.81 -5.17
CA LYS A 134 -4.12 7.07 -6.29
C LYS A 134 -4.22 5.60 -5.90
N THR A 135 -5.42 5.04 -5.84
CA THR A 135 -5.63 3.68 -5.31
C THR A 135 -6.93 3.06 -5.78
N ILE A 136 -7.05 1.74 -5.61
CA ILE A 136 -8.29 0.97 -5.71
C ILE A 136 -8.67 0.35 -4.35
N ASP A 137 -7.88 0.58 -3.30
CA ASP A 137 -8.11 0.03 -1.98
C ASP A 137 -9.23 0.78 -1.26
N PRO A 138 -10.32 0.09 -0.84
CA PRO A 138 -11.41 0.70 -0.09
C PRO A 138 -10.99 1.42 1.18
N ALA A 139 -9.92 0.97 1.86
CA ALA A 139 -9.44 1.57 3.10
C ALA A 139 -8.97 3.02 2.88
N TRP A 140 -8.34 3.30 1.73
CA TRP A 140 -7.93 4.65 1.36
C TRP A 140 -9.10 5.48 0.82
N ILE A 141 -10.03 4.86 0.11
CA ILE A 141 -11.21 5.51 -0.49
C ILE A 141 -12.20 6.00 0.57
N ALA A 142 -12.33 5.28 1.69
CA ALA A 142 -13.23 5.67 2.77
C ALA A 142 -12.78 6.97 3.47
N GLY A 143 -13.73 7.74 4.02
CA GLY A 143 -13.48 8.94 4.82
C GLY A 143 -13.68 10.25 4.04
N ASN A 144 -12.90 11.27 4.39
CA ASN A 144 -13.07 12.67 3.96
C ASN A 144 -12.43 13.08 2.63
N GLY A 145 -11.85 12.13 1.89
CA GLY A 145 -11.24 12.42 0.59
C GLY A 145 -12.31 12.57 -0.49
N LYS A 146 -12.02 13.40 -1.50
CA LYS A 146 -12.88 13.54 -2.69
C LYS A 146 -12.40 12.61 -3.80
N ASN A 147 -13.28 11.73 -4.27
CA ASN A 147 -12.94 10.76 -5.30
C ASN A 147 -13.06 11.35 -6.71
N GLU A 148 -12.00 11.28 -7.49
CA GLU A 148 -11.93 11.68 -8.90
C GLU A 148 -11.20 10.58 -9.70
N GLY A 149 -11.97 9.65 -10.26
CA GLY A 149 -11.42 8.46 -10.89
C GLY A 149 -10.73 7.55 -9.87
N LEU A 150 -9.45 7.24 -10.10
CA LEU A 150 -8.61 6.47 -9.16
C LEU A 150 -7.96 7.33 -8.08
N TRP A 151 -8.13 8.66 -8.14
CA TRP A 151 -7.57 9.57 -7.15
C TRP A 151 -8.56 9.81 -6.02
N VAL A 152 -8.06 9.70 -4.79
CA VAL A 152 -8.71 10.16 -3.57
C VAL A 152 -7.98 11.44 -3.16
N ASN A 153 -8.57 12.58 -3.48
CA ASN A 153 -7.96 13.89 -3.34
C ASN A 153 -8.24 14.51 -1.98
N ASN A 154 -7.28 15.28 -1.47
CA ASN A 154 -7.42 16.12 -0.27
C ASN A 154 -7.90 15.37 0.97
N LYS A 155 -7.48 14.11 1.12
CA LYS A 155 -7.65 13.39 2.39
C LYS A 155 -6.89 14.17 3.46
N SER A 156 -7.47 14.29 4.65
CA SER A 156 -6.86 15.07 5.73
C SER A 156 -7.01 14.40 7.08
N GLY A 157 -6.07 14.67 7.98
CA GLY A 157 -6.09 14.15 9.34
C GLY A 157 -5.11 14.89 10.23
N PHE A 158 -5.37 14.79 11.53
CA PHE A 158 -4.47 15.24 12.58
C PHE A 158 -3.54 14.12 12.99
N PHE A 159 -2.27 14.47 13.11
CA PHE A 159 -1.20 13.57 13.51
C PHE A 159 -0.43 14.18 14.67
N VAL A 160 0.10 13.33 15.54
CA VAL A 160 1.02 13.72 16.60
C VAL A 160 2.40 13.13 16.32
N LEU A 161 3.42 13.97 16.40
CA LEU A 161 4.81 13.52 16.37
C LEU A 161 5.26 13.22 17.81
N ILE A 162 5.55 11.96 18.08
CA ILE A 162 6.04 11.50 19.38
C ILE A 162 7.52 11.19 19.26
N LYS A 163 8.33 11.83 20.10
CA LYS A 163 9.76 11.52 20.24
C LYS A 163 9.96 10.58 21.43
N ASN A 164 10.57 9.43 21.16
CA ASN A 164 11.13 8.54 22.19
C ASN A 164 12.67 8.59 22.11
N ASP A 165 13.36 7.94 23.04
CA ASP A 165 14.83 7.96 23.12
C ASP A 165 15.54 7.55 21.82
N ASN A 166 14.95 6.61 21.07
CA ASN A 166 15.59 6.01 19.89
C ASN A 166 14.93 6.36 18.56
N GLN A 167 13.71 6.88 18.56
CA GLN A 167 12.92 7.06 17.33
C GLN A 167 11.89 8.18 17.45
N TYR A 168 11.58 8.78 16.32
CA TYR A 168 10.40 9.61 16.11
C TYR A 168 9.28 8.73 15.52
N ILE A 169 8.06 8.88 16.04
CA ILE A 169 6.88 8.13 15.59
C ILE A 169 5.78 9.12 15.25
N LEU A 170 5.26 9.04 14.03
CA LEU A 170 4.08 9.78 13.62
C LEU A 170 2.83 8.93 13.86
N LYS A 171 1.88 9.43 14.65
CA LYS A 171 0.62 8.73 14.92
C LYS A 171 -0.56 9.55 14.43
N HIS A 172 -1.44 8.92 13.66
CA HIS A 172 -2.74 9.48 13.33
C HIS A 172 -3.63 9.47 14.58
N VAL A 173 -4.20 10.62 14.95
CA VAL A 173 -5.02 10.79 16.16
C VAL A 173 -6.49 11.07 15.87
N GLY A 174 -6.83 11.41 14.64
CA GLY A 174 -8.21 11.65 14.21
C GLY A 174 -8.30 12.60 13.03
N GLY A 175 -9.49 12.76 12.50
CA GLY A 175 -9.77 13.65 11.37
C GLY A 175 -11.26 13.64 11.08
N LEU A 176 -11.78 14.74 10.55
CA LEU A 176 -13.15 14.84 10.01
C LEU A 176 -13.30 13.93 8.79
#